data_AF-A0A645HBY6-F1
#
_entry.id   AF-A0A645HBY6-F1
#
_cell.length_a   1.000
_cell.length_b   1.000
_cell.length_c   1.000
_cell.angle_alpha   90.00
_cell.angle_beta   90.00
_cell.angle_gamma   90.00
#
_symmetry.space_group_name_H-M   'P 1'
#
loop_
_entity.id
_entity.type
_entity.pdbx_description
1 polymer ?
#
loop_
_entity_poly.entity_id
_entity_poly.type
_entity_poly.pdbx_seq_one_letter_code
_entity_poly.pdbx_strand_id
1 'polypeptide(L)' 'MLQASQTVDETERENLYKEIEQTVLEDAPVCTLMWRMQGYALSDSLKGFVNLPNGIFPSSGYLFNKMYLEK' A
#
# COMPACT_ATOMS: atom_id res chain seq x y z
N MET A 1 -6.53 12.67 -13.02
CA MET A 1 -5.28 12.08 -12.45
C MET A 1 -4.03 12.90 -12.73
N LEU A 2 -3.72 13.27 -13.98
CA LEU A 2 -2.46 13.98 -14.32
C LEU A 2 -2.29 15.30 -13.56
N GLN A 3 -3.38 16.09 -13.44
CA GLN A 3 -3.37 17.36 -12.71
C GLN A 3 -3.10 17.15 -11.21
N ALA A 4 -3.83 16.24 -10.55
CA ALA A 4 -3.62 15.91 -9.13
C ALA A 4 -2.18 15.44 -8.83
N SER A 5 -1.52 14.75 -9.77
CA SER A 5 -0.13 14.31 -9.61
C SER A 5 0.90 15.45 -9.70
N GLN A 6 0.51 16.58 -10.31
CA GLN A 6 1.37 17.76 -10.50
C GLN A 6 1.12 18.85 -9.44
N THR A 7 -0.06 18.84 -8.80
CA THR A 7 -0.40 19.77 -7.72
C THR A 7 0.44 19.49 -6.47
N VAL A 8 1.14 20.52 -5.99
CA VAL A 8 2.01 20.44 -4.79
C VAL A 8 1.22 20.72 -3.51
N ASP A 9 0.22 21.61 -3.56
CA ASP A 9 -0.62 21.90 -2.40
C ASP A 9 -1.46 20.67 -2.02
N GLU A 10 -1.39 20.26 -0.76
CA GLU A 10 -2.03 19.02 -0.31
C GLU A 10 -3.55 19.12 -0.30
N THR A 11 -4.10 20.28 0.07
CA THR A 11 -5.55 20.48 0.17
C THR A 11 -6.19 20.49 -1.22
N GLU A 12 -5.58 21.23 -2.15
CA GLU A 12 -5.98 21.26 -3.55
C GLU A 12 -5.89 19.85 -4.16
N ARG A 13 -4.80 19.13 -3.89
CA ARG A 13 -4.61 17.76 -4.38
C ARG A 13 -5.65 16.79 -3.82
N GLU A 14 -6.01 16.90 -2.54
CA GLU A 14 -7.06 16.07 -1.92
C GLU A 14 -8.42 16.30 -2.60
N ASN A 15 -8.78 17.56 -2.86
CA ASN A 15 -10.03 17.89 -3.54
C ASN A 15 -10.07 17.29 -4.96
N LEU A 16 -8.97 17.39 -5.71
CA LEU A 16 -8.86 16.77 -7.03
C LEU A 16 -8.99 15.23 -6.98
N TYR A 17 -8.47 14.57 -5.92
CA TYR A 17 -8.63 13.12 -5.77
C TYR A 17 -10.07 12.71 -5.44
N LYS A 18 -10.81 13.51 -4.66
CA LYS A 18 -12.24 13.27 -4.39
C LYS A 18 -13.09 13.31 -5.66
N GLU A 19 -12.80 14.26 -6.56
CA GLU A 19 -13.47 14.32 -7.87
C GLU A 19 -13.20 13.06 -8.70
N ILE A 20 -11.97 12.55 -8.68
CA ILE A 20 -11.59 11.31 -9.37
C ILE A 20 -12.31 10.10 -8.74
N GLU A 21 -12.37 10.01 -7.42
CA GLU A 21 -13.09 8.94 -6.71
C GLU A 21 -14.56 8.89 -7.14
N GLN A 22 -15.21 10.05 -7.25
CA GLN A 22 -16.59 10.14 -7.73
C GLN A 22 -16.75 9.58 -9.15
N THR A 23 -15.87 9.96 -10.09
CA THR A 23 -15.90 9.41 -11.46
C THR A 23 -15.68 7.89 -11.49
N VAL A 24 -14.79 7.36 -10.65
CA VAL A 24 -14.55 5.91 -10.56
C VAL A 24 -15.77 5.17 -10.02
N LEU A 25 -16.53 5.77 -9.11
CA LEU A 25 -17.77 5.19 -8.60
C LEU A 25 -18.90 5.23 -9.64
N GLU A 26 -18.99 6.29 -10.44
CA GLU A 26 -20.01 6.47 -11.47
C GLU A 26 -19.79 5.53 -12.67
N ASP A 27 -18.57 5.49 -13.20
CA ASP A 27 -18.23 4.68 -14.38
C ASP A 27 -17.95 3.22 -14.01
N ALA A 28 -17.69 2.93 -12.73
CA ALA A 28 -17.38 1.62 -12.18
C ALA A 28 -16.39 0.77 -13.02
N PRO A 29 -15.24 1.32 -13.47
CA PRO A 29 -14.28 0.58 -14.28
C PRO A 29 -13.60 -0.57 -13.51
N VAL A 30 -13.64 -0.50 -12.17
CA VAL A 30 -13.16 -1.54 -11.26
C VAL A 30 -14.16 -1.68 -10.12
N CYS A 31 -14.58 -2.92 -9.83
CA CYS A 31 -15.45 -3.24 -8.70
C CYS A 31 -14.64 -3.90 -7.59
N THR A 32 -14.27 -3.13 -6.57
CA THR A 32 -13.50 -3.62 -5.43
C THR A 32 -14.42 -4.38 -4.47
N LEU A 33 -14.16 -5.68 -4.29
CA LEU A 33 -15.03 -6.56 -3.50
C LEU A 33 -14.68 -6.56 -2.00
N MET A 34 -13.39 -6.61 -1.68
CA MET A 34 -12.92 -6.70 -0.29
C MET A 34 -11.45 -6.28 -0.15
N TRP A 35 -11.10 -5.87 1.06
CA TRP A 35 -9.71 -5.81 1.50
C TRP A 35 -9.24 -7.21 1.93
N ARG A 36 -8.02 -7.59 1.56
CA ARG A 36 -7.43 -8.86 1.98
C ARG A 36 -6.30 -8.63 2.97
N MET A 37 -6.19 -9.55 3.94
CA MET A 37 -4.96 -9.66 4.72
C MET A 37 -3.86 -10.31 3.87
N GLN A 38 -2.62 -9.83 4.04
CA GLN A 38 -1.42 -10.51 3.56
C GLN A 38 -0.64 -11.05 4.75
N GLY A 39 -0.59 -12.37 4.87
CA GLY A 39 0.23 -13.07 5.86
C GLY A 39 1.60 -13.46 5.30
N TYR A 40 2.57 -13.58 6.18
CA TYR A 40 3.87 -14.20 5.93
C TYR A 40 4.09 -15.30 6.95
N ALA A 41 4.62 -16.45 6.51
CA ALA A 41 5.07 -17.53 7.38
C ALA A 41 6.59 -17.55 7.39
N LEU A 42 7.18 -17.64 8.57
CA LEU A 42 8.62 -17.56 8.79
C LEU A 42 9.08 -18.73 9.63
N SER A 43 10.35 -19.12 9.50
CA SER A 43 11.00 -20.03 10.44
C SER A 43 11.09 -19.37 11.83
N ASP A 44 10.94 -20.15 12.89
CA ASP A 44 11.08 -19.64 14.28
C ASP A 44 12.49 -19.07 14.55
N SER A 45 13.50 -19.62 13.86
CA SER A 45 14.87 -19.12 13.91
C SER A 45 15.08 -17.77 13.22
N LEU A 46 14.14 -17.30 12.39
CA LEU A 46 14.26 -16.03 11.68
C LEU A 46 13.80 -14.88 12.55
N LYS A 47 14.72 -13.96 12.88
CA LYS A 47 14.43 -12.73 13.62
C LYS A 47 14.62 -11.50 12.72
N GLY A 48 14.02 -10.38 13.12
CA GLY A 48 14.19 -9.08 12.45
C GLY A 48 13.27 -8.83 11.24
N PHE A 49 12.44 -9.80 10.84
CA PHE A 49 11.39 -9.58 9.84
C PHE A 49 10.26 -8.71 10.41
N VAL A 50 9.78 -7.76 9.61
CA VAL A 50 8.58 -6.96 9.88
C VAL A 50 7.71 -6.96 8.64
N ASN A 51 6.42 -7.31 8.79
CA ASN A 51 5.45 -7.10 7.73
C ASN A 51 5.15 -5.60 7.63
N LEU A 52 5.54 -4.96 6.52
CA LEU A 52 5.31 -3.53 6.33
C LEU A 52 3.81 -3.21 6.31
N PRO A 53 3.38 -2.07 6.85
CA PRO A 53 1.97 -1.74 6.98
C PRO A 53 1.31 -1.37 5.64
N ASN A 54 -0.02 -1.46 5.57
CA ASN A 54 -0.82 -0.93 4.45
C ASN A 54 -0.36 -1.45 3.07
N GLY A 55 -0.56 -0.66 2.01
CA GLY A 55 -0.27 -1.08 0.63
C GLY A 55 1.18 -1.43 0.31
N ILE A 56 2.12 -1.22 1.25
CA ILE A 56 3.54 -1.56 1.07
C ILE A 56 3.92 -2.92 1.67
N PHE A 57 2.99 -3.67 2.26
CA PHE A 57 3.23 -5.04 2.71
C PHE A 57 3.89 -5.96 1.65
N PRO A 58 3.63 -5.86 0.33
CA PRO A 58 4.30 -6.71 -0.66
C PRO A 58 5.80 -6.46 -0.75
N SER A 59 6.24 -5.27 -0.34
CA SER A 59 7.64 -4.84 -0.40
C SER A 59 8.40 -5.15 0.90
N SER A 60 7.84 -5.94 1.81
CA SER A 60 8.46 -6.30 3.10
C SER A 60 9.84 -6.97 2.95
N GLY A 61 10.12 -7.57 1.79
CA GLY A 61 11.45 -8.11 1.45
C GLY A 61 12.57 -7.05 1.42
N TYR A 62 12.25 -5.76 1.32
CA TYR A 62 13.25 -4.68 1.41
C TYR A 62 13.99 -4.67 2.76
N LEU A 63 13.39 -5.26 3.80
CA LEU A 63 13.99 -5.36 5.13
C LEU A 63 14.95 -6.55 5.28
N PHE A 64 15.33 -7.21 4.18
CA PHE A 64 16.19 -8.40 4.21
C PHE A 64 17.49 -8.18 4.99
N ASN A 65 18.08 -6.99 4.88
CA ASN A 65 19.30 -6.61 5.60
C ASN A 65 19.17 -6.58 7.14
N LYS A 66 17.94 -6.54 7.67
CA LYS A 66 17.67 -6.60 9.11
C LYS A 66 17.35 -8.01 9.59
N MET A 67 17.17 -8.95 8.68
CA MET A 67 16.81 -10.32 9.00
C MET A 67 18.06 -11.13 9.33
N TYR A 68 18.00 -11.96 10.37
CA TYR A 68 19.08 -12.85 10.75
C TYR A 68 18.52 -14.17 11.32
N LEU A 69 19.35 -15.21 11.25
CA LEU A 69 19.04 -16.51 11.85
C LEU A 69 19.68 -16.57 13.23
N GLU A 70 18.86 -16.78 14.25
CA GLU A 70 19.30 -17.14 15.59
C GLU A 70 19.74 -18.62 15.58
N LYS A 71 20.87 -18.91 16.23
CA LYS A 71 21.46 -20.25 16.28
C LYS A 71 20.84 -21.10 17.39
#